data_AF-A0A920CEG8-F1
#
_entry.id   AF-A0A920CEG8-F1
#
_cell.length_a   1.000
_cell.length_b   1.000
_cell.length_c   1.000
_cell.angle_alpha   90.00
_cell.angle_beta   90.00
_cell.angle_gamma   90.00
#
_symmetry.space_group_name_H-M   'P 1'
#
loop_
_entity.id
_entity.type
_entity.pdbx_description
1 polymer ?
#
loop_
_entity_poly.entity_id
_entity_poly.type
_entity_poly.pdbx_seq_one_letter_code
_entity_poly.pdbx_strand_id
1 'polypeptide(L)'
;MIITILDIALPSIIASIIVVYIITKFFPKDSIKMFLLSFQFMLFGISLFVLDYVAQSSEHILLFGGIFFVILGLLLSLSAFYREK
;
A
#
# COMPACT_ATOMS: atom_id res chain seq x y z
N MET A 1 -16.12 3.28 -16.99
CA MET A 1 -14.71 3.66 -16.82
C MET A 1 -14.25 3.42 -15.39
N ILE A 2 -14.89 4.02 -14.37
CA ILE A 2 -14.57 3.75 -12.95
C ILE A 2 -14.72 2.25 -12.60
N ILE A 3 -15.82 1.61 -13.01
CA ILE A 3 -16.05 0.16 -12.80
C ILE A 3 -14.93 -0.66 -13.47
N THR A 4 -14.55 -0.29 -14.69
CA THR A 4 -13.50 -0.95 -15.47
C THR A 4 -12.12 -0.82 -14.85
N ILE A 5 -11.81 0.31 -14.21
CA ILE A 5 -10.51 0.50 -13.52
C ILE A 5 -10.53 -0.22 -12.16
N LEU A 6 -11.67 -0.22 -11.45
CA LEU A 6 -11.84 -0.97 -10.22
C LEU A 6 -11.63 -2.48 -10.47
N ASP A 7 -12.17 -3.01 -11.57
CA ASP A 7 -12.01 -4.42 -11.97
C ASP A 7 -10.55 -4.80 -12.31
N ILE A 8 -9.74 -3.84 -12.76
CA ILE A 8 -8.31 -4.05 -13.07
C ILE A 8 -7.44 -3.85 -11.82
N ALA A 9 -7.84 -2.94 -10.93
CA ALA A 9 -7.11 -2.63 -9.70
C ALA A 9 -7.40 -3.62 -8.57
N LEU A 10 -8.60 -4.21 -8.50
CA LEU A 10 -8.96 -5.20 -7.48
C LEU A 10 -7.98 -6.39 -7.46
N PRO A 11 -7.68 -7.03 -8.61
CA PRO A 11 -6.78 -8.18 -8.66
C PRO A 11 -5.37 -7.85 -8.17
N SER A 12 -4.84 -6.67 -8.49
CA SER A 12 -3.51 -6.24 -8.05
C SER A 12 -3.47 -5.92 -6.56
N ILE A 13 -4.54 -5.34 -6.01
CA ILE A 13 -4.70 -5.14 -4.56
C ILE A 13 -4.78 -6.48 -3.83
N ILE A 14 -5.57 -7.43 -4.34
CA ILE A 14 -5.70 -8.77 -3.76
C ILE A 14 -4.36 -9.51 -3.81
N ALA A 15 -3.66 -9.47 -4.95
CA ALA A 15 -2.33 -10.08 -5.10
C ALA A 15 -1.33 -9.47 -4.11
N SER A 16 -1.36 -8.16 -3.92
CA SER A 16 -0.54 -7.46 -2.92
C SER A 16 -0.81 -8.00 -1.51
N ILE A 17 -2.08 -8.10 -1.08
CA ILE A 17 -2.46 -8.64 0.24
C ILE A 17 -1.95 -10.09 0.43
N ILE A 18 -2.09 -10.92 -0.60
CA ILE A 18 -1.62 -12.32 -0.57
C ILE A 18 -0.09 -12.38 -0.41
N VAL A 19 0.65 -11.54 -1.13
CA VAL A 19 2.11 -11.47 -1.04
C VAL A 19 2.54 -11.10 0.39
N VAL A 20 1.88 -10.14 1.03
CA VAL A 20 2.15 -9.80 2.43
C VAL A 20 1.83 -10.94 3.37
N TYR A 21 0.70 -11.63 3.20
CA TYR A 21 0.37 -12.77 4.04
C TYR A 21 1.45 -13.87 3.95
N ILE A 22 1.87 -14.20 2.73
CA ILE A 22 2.93 -15.18 2.48
C ILE A 22 4.22 -14.72 3.17
N ILE A 23 4.68 -13.50 2.90
CA ILE A 23 5.90 -12.95 3.47
C ILE A 23 5.85 -12.94 5.01
N THR A 24 4.73 -12.52 5.59
CA THR A 24 4.52 -12.46 7.05
C THR A 24 4.59 -13.86 7.68
N LYS A 25 4.15 -14.88 6.95
CA LYS A 25 4.23 -16.28 7.38
C LYS A 25 5.64 -16.85 7.25
N PHE A 26 6.40 -16.48 6.22
CA PHE A 26 7.74 -17.02 5.95
C PHE A 26 8.88 -16.29 6.68
N PHE A 27 8.73 -15.00 7.01
CA PHE A 27 9.75 -14.22 7.72
C PHE A 27 9.29 -13.89 9.14
N PRO A 28 9.69 -14.66 10.17
CA PRO A 28 9.22 -14.45 11.55
C PRO A 28 9.80 -13.21 12.22
N LYS A 29 10.87 -12.62 11.67
CA LYS A 29 11.46 -11.38 12.21
C LYS A 29 10.49 -10.21 12.04
N ASP A 30 10.01 -9.70 13.16
CA ASP A 30 9.07 -8.58 13.26
C ASP A 30 9.48 -7.34 12.45
N SER A 31 10.77 -7.07 12.37
CA SER A 31 11.33 -5.91 11.65
C SER A 31 11.19 -6.04 10.14
N ILE A 32 11.44 -7.24 9.60
CA ILE A 32 11.26 -7.55 8.17
C ILE A 32 9.77 -7.51 7.81
N LYS A 33 8.89 -8.00 8.70
CA LYS A 33 7.44 -7.89 8.53
C LYS A 33 6.98 -6.45 8.47
N MET A 34 7.41 -5.60 9.41
CA MET A 34 7.04 -4.18 9.41
C MET A 34 7.60 -3.44 8.20
N PHE A 35 8.83 -3.76 7.76
CA PHE A 35 9.40 -3.18 6.55
C PHE A 35 8.62 -3.58 5.29
N LEU A 36 8.26 -4.84 5.14
CA LEU A 36 7.51 -5.30 3.96
C LEU A 36 6.07 -4.78 3.97
N LEU A 37 5.46 -4.67 5.14
CA LEU A 37 4.18 -4.01 5.32
C LEU A 37 4.29 -2.52 4.93
N SER A 38 5.35 -1.83 5.37
CA SER A 38 5.61 -0.41 5.07
C SER A 38 5.70 -0.14 3.56
N PHE A 39 6.42 -1.00 2.84
CA PHE A 39 6.60 -0.91 1.40
C PHE A 39 5.26 -1.10 0.67
N GLN A 40 4.41 -1.99 1.18
CA GLN A 40 3.11 -2.25 0.61
C GLN A 40 2.13 -1.10 0.80
N PHE A 41 2.10 -0.49 1.99
CA PHE A 41 1.32 0.72 2.24
C PHE A 41 1.74 1.86 1.28
N MET A 42 3.04 1.99 1.02
CA MET A 42 3.55 2.93 0.00
C MET A 42 3.07 2.59 -1.42
N LEU A 43 3.19 1.33 -1.85
CA LEU A 43 2.73 0.90 -3.18
C LEU A 43 1.22 1.06 -3.38
N PHE A 44 0.44 0.79 -2.34
CA PHE A 44 -1.00 0.99 -2.37
C PHE A 44 -1.34 2.49 -2.48
N GLY A 45 -0.64 3.34 -1.73
CA GLY A 45 -0.81 4.79 -1.83
C GLY A 45 -0.45 5.35 -3.21
N ILE A 46 0.64 4.86 -3.81
CA ILE A 46 1.03 5.21 -5.20
C ILE A 46 -0.04 4.74 -6.20
N SER A 47 -0.59 3.54 -6.00
CA SER A 47 -1.65 3.00 -6.86
C SER A 47 -2.91 3.87 -6.81
N LEU A 48 -3.24 4.43 -5.64
CA LEU A 48 -4.35 5.37 -5.49
C LEU A 48 -4.08 6.71 -6.20
N PHE A 49 -2.85 7.19 -6.26
CA PHE A 49 -2.50 8.38 -7.06
C PHE A 49 -2.69 8.14 -8.56
N VAL A 50 -2.21 6.99 -9.04
CA VAL A 50 -2.41 6.60 -10.44
C VAL A 50 -3.91 6.45 -10.73
N LEU A 51 -4.67 5.89 -9.80
CA LEU A 51 -6.12 5.73 -9.94
C LEU A 51 -6.84 7.08 -9.96
N ASP A 52 -6.49 8.02 -9.08
CA ASP A 52 -7.06 9.37 -9.03
C ASP A 52 -6.80 10.11 -10.35
N TYR A 53 -5.56 10.02 -10.85
CA TYR A 53 -5.15 10.61 -12.12
C TYR A 53 -5.92 10.03 -13.32
N VAL A 54 -6.04 8.71 -13.40
CA VAL A 54 -6.76 8.03 -14.50
C VAL A 54 -8.27 8.27 -14.41
N ALA A 55 -8.83 8.28 -13.20
CA ALA A 55 -10.24 8.52 -12.98
C ALA A 55 -10.65 9.97 -13.24
N GLN A 56 -9.70 10.91 -13.32
CA GLN A 56 -9.95 12.36 -13.38
C GLN A 56 -10.97 12.79 -12.33
N SER A 57 -10.85 12.22 -11.13
CA SER A 57 -11.82 12.42 -10.06
C SER A 57 -11.77 13.86 -9.56
N SER A 58 -12.90 14.57 -9.62
CA SER A 58 -13.02 15.94 -9.13
C SER A 58 -13.00 16.05 -7.60
N GLU A 59 -13.21 14.93 -6.90
CA GLU A 59 -13.36 14.93 -5.43
C GLU A 59 -12.04 14.68 -4.70
N HIS A 60 -10.94 14.37 -5.39
CA HIS A 60 -9.59 14.14 -4.83
C HIS A 60 -9.52 13.13 -3.65
N ILE A 61 -10.59 12.39 -3.38
CA ILE A 61 -10.68 11.43 -2.26
C ILE A 61 -9.60 10.34 -2.38
N LEU A 62 -9.31 9.89 -3.61
CA LEU A 62 -8.28 8.90 -3.88
C LEU A 62 -6.89 9.48 -3.69
N LEU A 63 -6.67 10.75 -4.02
CA LEU A 63 -5.44 11.47 -3.72
C LEU A 63 -5.19 11.59 -2.21
N PHE A 64 -6.21 12.00 -1.42
CA PHE A 64 -6.08 12.03 0.05
C PHE A 64 -5.85 10.64 0.65
N GLY A 65 -6.53 9.62 0.13
CA GLY A 65 -6.26 8.23 0.48
C GLY A 65 -4.80 7.85 0.18
N GLY A 66 -4.34 8.12 -1.04
CA GLY A 66 -2.96 7.85 -1.46
C GLY A 66 -1.91 8.46 -0.52
N ILE A 67 -2.09 9.74 -0.15
CA ILE A 67 -1.22 10.45 0.80
C ILE A 67 -1.20 9.74 2.16
N PHE A 68 -2.38 9.39 2.68
CA PHE A 68 -2.49 8.70 3.97
C PHE A 68 -1.74 7.36 3.97
N PHE A 69 -1.92 6.55 2.94
CA PHE A 69 -1.27 5.25 2.81
C PHE A 69 0.26 5.37 2.66
N VAL A 70 0.76 6.37 1.93
CA VAL A 70 2.20 6.65 1.85
C VAL A 70 2.78 7.08 3.20
N ILE A 71 2.12 7.98 3.92
CA ILE A 71 2.58 8.43 5.25
C ILE A 71 2.59 7.26 6.24
N LEU A 72 1.54 6.44 6.24
CA LEU A 72 1.46 5.25 7.10
C LEU A 72 2.57 4.25 6.78
N GLY A 73 2.86 4.05 5.48
CA GLY A 73 4.01 3.27 5.03
C GLY A 73 5.32 3.82 5.58
N LEU A 74 5.59 5.11 5.43
CA LEU A 74 6.82 5.73 5.95
C LEU A 74 6.97 5.57 7.47
N LEU A 75 5.88 5.76 8.23
CA LEU A 75 5.88 5.57 9.68
C LEU A 75 6.18 4.13 10.08
N LEU A 76 5.60 3.15 9.37
CA LEU A 76 5.89 1.74 9.58
C LEU A 76 7.35 1.41 9.28
N SER A 77 7.92 1.97 8.22
CA SER A 77 9.35 1.79 7.88
C SER A 77 10.26 2.36 8.97
N LEU A 78 9.93 3.54 9.50
CA LEU A 78 10.64 4.14 10.63
C LEU A 78 10.54 3.24 11.87
N SER A 79 9.33 2.78 12.21
CA SER A 79 9.13 1.90 13.37
C SER A 79 9.89 0.59 13.25
N ALA A 80 9.99 0.01 12.03
CA ALA A 80 10.77 -1.18 11.76
C ALA A 80 12.26 -0.96 12.03
N PHE A 81 12.79 0.18 11.59
CA PHE A 81 14.20 0.53 11.75
C PHE A 81 14.60 0.80 13.21
N TYR A 82 13.75 1.51 13.95
CA TYR A 82 14.01 1.82 15.36
C TYR A 82 13.79 0.63 16.30
N ARG A 83 13.05 -0.41 15.88
CA ARG A 83 12.82 -1.62 16.68
C ARG A 83 13.96 -2.64 16.62
N GLU A 84 14.88 -2.52 15.65
CA GLU A 84 16.12 -3.34 15.58
C GLU A 84 17.33 -2.71 16.29
N LYS A 85 17.24 -1.44 16.71
CA LYS A 85 18.26 -0.79 17.55
C LYS A 85 17.95 -0.99 19.03
#